data_AF-A0A352BHP4-F1
#
_entry.id   AF-A0A352BHP4-F1
#
_cell.length_a   1.000
_cell.length_b   1.000
_cell.length_c   1.000
_cell.angle_alpha   90.00
_cell.angle_beta   90.00
_cell.angle_gamma   90.00
#
_symmetry.space_group_name_H-M   'P 1'
#
loop_
_entity.id
_entity.type
_entity.pdbx_description
1 polymer ?
#
loop_
_entity_poly.entity_id
_entity_poly.type
_entity_poly.pdbx_seq_one_letter_code
_entity_poly.pdbx_strand_id
1 'polypeptide(L)'
;MLDESAQDVSKQGYPFYMIKEINEVPKIIADTAESYKHQKILESIPQNFFENIKRILLVACGTSFHASLVGEKLFKAIGFDATAEIASEFIYAKQKIEKGTLCIFVSQSGETADTLKAIEIAKKFGTKTIGITNVPTSTITKRCDHILPIKCGAEIAVASTKAYNGQLCALFVLAKFLKNKNSINSTISSLKKVARSIDIKHFENEIKPLVKAVISAKSVFMLGRDYDYVTAMESALKLKEISYISCQAYASGELKHGTIALIDENSLVFAFVTQKQIASKTINVIKQVQSRGAKICIVSQLEDVLNDETVDYKIKLPNVDENYMPLVSIVPMQLLAYYVSTTLGNNPDKPRSLAKSVTVE
;
A
#
# COMPACT_ATOMS: atom_id res chain seq x y z
N MET A 1 -1.62 3.99 -28.06
CA MET A 1 -0.46 3.12 -28.32
C MET A 1 0.58 3.51 -27.29
N LEU A 2 0.89 2.61 -26.34
CA LEU A 2 2.02 2.82 -25.44
C LEU A 2 3.28 2.79 -26.29
N ASP A 3 4.14 3.78 -26.06
CA ASP A 3 5.43 3.98 -26.72
C ASP A 3 6.20 2.65 -26.79
N GLU A 4 6.55 2.23 -28.01
CA GLU A 4 7.34 1.02 -28.31
C GLU A 4 8.80 1.12 -27.82
N SER A 5 9.11 2.11 -26.97
CA SER A 5 10.36 2.20 -26.22
C SER A 5 10.35 1.35 -24.94
N ALA A 6 9.51 0.31 -24.86
CA ALA A 6 9.62 -0.72 -23.85
C ALA A 6 10.92 -1.48 -24.10
N GLN A 7 12.03 -0.95 -23.55
CA GLN A 7 13.25 -1.70 -23.34
C GLN A 7 12.87 -3.09 -22.84
N ASP A 8 13.48 -4.10 -23.43
CA ASP A 8 13.35 -5.51 -23.10
C ASP A 8 13.64 -5.73 -21.60
N VAL A 9 12.62 -5.54 -20.76
CA VAL A 9 12.76 -5.70 -19.30
C VAL A 9 12.81 -7.20 -19.07
N SER A 10 14.02 -7.72 -19.04
CA SER A 10 14.28 -9.13 -18.74
C SER A 10 13.72 -9.49 -17.36
N LYS A 11 13.19 -10.72 -17.23
CA LYS A 11 12.82 -11.29 -15.93
C LYS A 11 14.04 -11.58 -15.04
N GLN A 12 15.28 -11.39 -15.52
CA GLN A 12 16.51 -11.54 -14.74
C GLN A 12 16.60 -12.89 -13.98
N GLY A 13 16.16 -13.97 -14.63
CA GLY A 13 16.18 -15.32 -14.03
C GLY A 13 14.98 -15.67 -13.14
N TYR A 14 14.09 -14.72 -12.85
CA TYR A 14 12.84 -15.00 -12.14
C TYR A 14 11.80 -15.64 -13.09
N PRO A 15 10.92 -16.54 -12.59
CA PRO A 15 9.89 -17.17 -13.41
C PRO A 15 8.80 -16.19 -13.87
N PHE A 16 8.50 -15.18 -13.06
CA PHE A 16 7.45 -14.18 -13.30
C PHE A 16 7.96 -12.77 -12.97
N TYR A 17 7.39 -11.76 -13.62
CA TYR A 17 7.66 -10.35 -13.30
C TYR A 17 7.26 -10.02 -11.87
N MET A 18 6.12 -10.53 -11.39
CA MET A 18 5.63 -10.21 -10.05
C MET A 18 6.63 -10.59 -8.96
N ILE A 19 7.20 -11.80 -8.99
CA ILE A 19 8.18 -12.21 -7.97
C ILE A 19 9.49 -11.44 -8.10
N LYS A 20 9.93 -11.10 -9.32
CA LYS A 20 11.06 -10.19 -9.54
C LYS A 20 10.79 -8.84 -8.87
N GLU A 21 9.63 -8.26 -9.11
CA GLU A 21 9.26 -6.93 -8.63
C GLU A 21 9.08 -6.88 -7.11
N ILE A 22 8.58 -7.96 -6.50
CA ILE A 22 8.57 -8.11 -5.02
C ILE A 22 10.00 -8.16 -4.48
N ASN A 23 10.90 -8.91 -5.12
CA ASN A 23 12.31 -8.97 -4.73
C ASN A 23 13.05 -7.63 -4.90
N GLU A 24 12.55 -6.74 -5.78
CA GLU A 24 13.09 -5.40 -5.96
C GLU A 24 12.62 -4.40 -4.89
N VAL A 25 11.58 -4.70 -4.09
CA VAL A 25 10.98 -3.76 -3.12
C VAL A 25 12.02 -3.11 -2.18
N PRO A 26 12.96 -3.86 -1.53
CA PRO A 26 13.97 -3.25 -0.68
C PRO A 26 14.81 -2.20 -1.42
N LYS A 27 15.24 -2.52 -2.64
CA LYS A 27 16.00 -1.61 -3.49
C LYS A 27 15.18 -0.39 -3.87
N ILE A 28 13.93 -0.58 -4.28
CA ILE A 28 13.05 0.53 -4.66
C ILE A 28 12.82 1.50 -3.50
N ILE A 29 12.58 1.01 -2.28
CA ILE A 29 12.43 1.90 -1.11
C ILE A 29 13.68 2.78 -0.94
N ALA A 30 14.87 2.17 -1.02
CA ALA A 30 16.14 2.89 -0.87
C ALA A 30 16.40 3.90 -2.01
N ASP A 31 16.18 3.49 -3.26
CA ASP A 31 16.43 4.28 -4.47
C ASP A 31 15.43 5.44 -4.58
N THR A 32 14.13 5.18 -4.35
CA THR A 32 13.10 6.22 -4.29
C THR A 32 13.47 7.26 -3.25
N ALA A 33 13.76 6.83 -2.01
CA ALA A 33 14.11 7.73 -0.91
C ALA A 33 15.35 8.58 -1.25
N GLU A 34 16.41 7.97 -1.78
CA GLU A 34 17.62 8.72 -2.12
C GLU A 34 17.39 9.75 -3.24
N SER A 35 16.48 9.45 -4.16
CA SER A 35 16.18 10.35 -5.27
C SER A 35 15.57 11.69 -4.81
N TYR A 36 14.85 11.72 -3.69
CA TYR A 36 14.32 12.95 -3.09
C TYR A 36 15.44 13.87 -2.58
N LYS A 37 16.53 13.30 -2.06
CA LYS A 37 17.71 14.05 -1.62
C LYS A 37 18.54 14.56 -2.79
N HIS A 38 18.93 13.67 -3.70
CA HIS A 38 19.86 14.03 -4.78
C HIS A 38 19.27 15.04 -5.75
N GLN A 39 17.99 14.89 -6.10
CA GLN A 39 17.35 15.76 -7.07
C GLN A 39 16.63 16.94 -6.43
N LYS A 40 16.70 17.07 -5.09
CA LYS A 40 16.04 18.14 -4.33
C LYS A 40 14.58 18.30 -4.74
N ILE A 41 13.87 17.16 -4.87
CA ILE A 41 12.55 17.11 -5.53
C ILE A 41 11.57 18.06 -4.84
N LEU A 42 11.52 18.02 -3.50
CA LEU A 42 10.60 18.86 -2.74
C LEU A 42 11.11 20.30 -2.63
N GLU A 43 12.42 20.49 -2.54
CA GLU A 43 13.03 21.82 -2.48
C GLU A 43 12.97 22.56 -3.83
N SER A 44 12.74 21.85 -4.93
CA SER A 44 12.49 22.44 -6.25
C SER A 44 11.10 23.06 -6.39
N ILE A 45 10.17 22.67 -5.52
CA ILE A 45 8.82 23.23 -5.48
C ILE A 45 8.88 24.59 -4.77
N PRO A 46 8.31 25.66 -5.37
CA PRO A 46 8.31 26.99 -4.76
C PRO A 46 7.76 26.98 -3.33
N GLN A 47 8.43 27.66 -2.40
CA GLN A 47 8.04 27.63 -0.98
C GLN A 47 6.59 28.09 -0.74
N ASN A 48 6.14 29.11 -1.48
CA ASN A 48 4.77 29.62 -1.42
C ASN A 48 3.72 28.61 -1.90
N PHE A 49 4.12 27.55 -2.61
CA PHE A 49 3.22 26.46 -2.96
C PHE A 49 2.70 25.73 -1.71
N PHE A 50 3.48 25.63 -0.65
CA PHE A 50 3.03 24.94 0.57
C PHE A 50 2.37 25.87 1.60
N GLU A 51 2.31 27.17 1.33
CA GLU A 51 1.67 28.15 2.21
C GLU A 51 0.13 28.06 2.13
N ASN A 52 -0.53 28.32 3.26
CA ASN A 52 -1.99 28.37 3.40
C ASN A 52 -2.72 27.06 3.05
N ILE A 53 -2.03 25.91 3.14
CA ILE A 53 -2.67 24.60 3.06
C ILE A 53 -3.44 24.36 4.36
N LYS A 54 -4.76 24.25 4.26
CA LYS A 54 -5.66 23.94 5.39
C LYS A 54 -6.10 22.48 5.39
N ARG A 55 -6.24 21.91 4.19
CA ARG A 55 -6.75 20.56 3.97
C ARG A 55 -5.93 19.86 2.90
N ILE A 56 -5.76 18.55 3.04
CA ILE A 56 -5.14 17.66 2.06
C ILE A 56 -6.17 16.64 1.59
N LEU A 57 -6.41 16.58 0.29
CA LEU A 57 -7.27 15.59 -0.31
C LEU A 57 -6.42 14.64 -1.17
N LEU A 58 -6.44 13.34 -0.88
CA LEU A 58 -5.78 12.33 -1.67
C LEU A 58 -6.80 11.60 -2.54
N VAL A 59 -6.55 11.48 -3.84
CA VAL A 59 -7.50 10.84 -4.77
C VAL A 59 -6.76 9.81 -5.63
N ALA A 60 -7.26 8.57 -5.63
CA ALA A 60 -6.65 7.45 -6.35
C ALA A 60 -7.63 6.27 -6.53
N CYS A 61 -7.17 5.21 -7.21
CA CYS A 61 -7.90 3.95 -7.37
C CYS A 61 -7.07 2.75 -6.87
N GLY A 62 -7.74 1.68 -6.45
CA GLY A 62 -7.13 0.38 -6.13
C GLY A 62 -5.95 0.46 -5.15
N THR A 63 -4.84 -0.20 -5.46
CA THR A 63 -3.61 -0.18 -4.63
C THR A 63 -3.10 1.25 -4.35
N SER A 64 -3.24 2.20 -5.29
CA SER A 64 -2.86 3.59 -5.06
C SER A 64 -3.81 4.33 -4.11
N PHE A 65 -5.07 3.91 -4.03
CA PHE A 65 -6.00 4.36 -2.99
C PHE A 65 -5.58 3.82 -1.62
N HIS A 66 -5.14 2.56 -1.52
CA HIS A 66 -4.59 2.06 -0.25
C HIS A 66 -3.33 2.82 0.18
N ALA A 67 -2.44 3.19 -0.74
CA ALA A 67 -1.30 4.07 -0.41
C ALA A 67 -1.79 5.44 0.10
N SER A 68 -2.85 5.97 -0.51
CA SER A 68 -3.48 7.23 -0.10
C SER A 68 -4.11 7.17 1.30
N LEU A 69 -4.67 6.03 1.71
CA LEU A 69 -5.16 5.82 3.08
C LEU A 69 -4.04 5.83 4.13
N VAL A 70 -2.84 5.33 3.79
CA VAL A 70 -1.66 5.53 4.63
C VAL A 70 -1.29 7.01 4.67
N GLY A 71 -1.26 7.68 3.52
CA GLY A 71 -1.02 9.12 3.41
C GLY A 71 -1.94 9.96 4.29
N GLU A 72 -3.24 9.68 4.27
CA GLU A 72 -4.25 10.34 5.10
C GLU A 72 -3.87 10.32 6.59
N LYS A 73 -3.46 9.15 7.10
CA LYS A 73 -3.04 8.98 8.50
C LYS A 73 -1.77 9.76 8.80
N LEU A 74 -0.80 9.75 7.88
CA LEU A 74 0.46 10.50 8.01
C LEU A 74 0.21 12.01 8.09
N PHE A 75 -0.66 12.55 7.23
CA PHE A 75 -0.98 13.98 7.22
C PHE A 75 -1.80 14.40 8.44
N LYS A 76 -2.75 13.57 8.90
CA LYS A 76 -3.46 13.77 10.17
C LYS A 76 -2.51 13.81 11.36
N ALA A 77 -1.54 12.89 11.41
CA ALA A 77 -0.56 12.81 12.50
C ALA A 77 0.37 14.03 12.61
N ILE A 78 0.44 14.88 11.58
CA ILE A 78 1.21 16.12 11.59
C ILE A 78 0.32 17.38 11.64
N GLY A 79 -0.99 17.22 11.82
CA GLY A 79 -1.94 18.30 12.09
C GLY A 79 -2.76 18.81 10.91
N PHE A 80 -2.68 18.18 9.73
CA PHE A 80 -3.56 18.53 8.62
C PHE A 80 -4.92 17.84 8.72
N ASP A 81 -5.98 18.53 8.30
CA ASP A 81 -7.20 17.84 7.88
C ASP A 81 -6.90 17.10 6.58
N ALA A 82 -7.03 15.77 6.59
CA ALA A 82 -6.73 14.94 5.43
C ALA A 82 -7.84 13.91 5.16
N THR A 83 -8.07 13.62 3.88
CA THR A 83 -9.04 12.61 3.46
C THR A 83 -8.49 11.89 2.23
N ALA A 84 -8.55 10.57 2.19
CA ALA A 84 -8.37 9.80 0.97
C ALA A 84 -9.73 9.41 0.38
N GLU A 85 -9.92 9.64 -0.91
CA GLU A 85 -11.15 9.32 -1.64
C GLU A 85 -10.84 8.42 -2.84
N ILE A 86 -11.77 7.51 -3.12
CA ILE A 86 -11.74 6.69 -4.34
C ILE A 86 -12.11 7.60 -5.52
N ALA A 87 -11.29 7.63 -6.57
CA ALA A 87 -11.46 8.58 -7.66
C ALA A 87 -12.84 8.45 -8.36
N SER A 88 -13.32 7.22 -8.55
CA SER A 88 -14.64 6.96 -9.14
C SER A 88 -15.78 7.59 -8.32
N GLU A 89 -15.70 7.55 -6.99
CA GLU A 89 -16.70 8.21 -6.12
C GLU A 89 -16.53 9.73 -6.13
N PHE A 90 -15.28 10.19 -6.13
CA PHE A 90 -14.94 11.61 -6.14
C PHE A 90 -15.52 12.35 -7.35
N ILE A 91 -15.44 11.75 -8.56
CA ILE A 91 -15.87 12.42 -9.80
C ILE A 91 -17.38 12.59 -9.92
N TYR A 92 -18.18 11.78 -9.22
CA TYR A 92 -19.65 11.83 -9.25
C TYR A 92 -20.27 12.52 -8.04
N ALA A 93 -19.53 12.67 -6.95
CA ALA A 93 -19.99 13.42 -5.80
C ALA A 93 -20.12 14.92 -6.13
N LYS A 94 -21.07 15.61 -5.46
CA LYS A 94 -21.18 17.07 -5.51
C LYS A 94 -20.04 17.69 -4.70
N GLN A 95 -18.86 17.76 -5.33
CA GLN A 95 -17.64 18.21 -4.66
C GLN A 95 -17.76 19.66 -4.19
N LYS A 96 -17.38 19.88 -2.93
CA LYS A 96 -17.17 21.20 -2.34
C LYS A 96 -15.71 21.27 -1.89
N ILE A 97 -14.83 21.67 -2.80
CA ILE A 97 -13.41 21.79 -2.49
C ILE A 97 -13.13 23.21 -2.02
N GLU A 98 -12.72 23.33 -0.76
CA GLU A 98 -12.47 24.62 -0.13
C GLU A 98 -11.15 25.25 -0.61
N LYS A 99 -11.09 26.58 -0.61
CA LYS A 99 -9.84 27.31 -0.85
C LYS A 99 -8.80 26.93 0.20
N GLY A 100 -7.56 26.70 -0.24
CA GLY A 100 -6.49 26.21 0.62
C GLY A 100 -6.42 24.69 0.73
N THR A 101 -7.16 23.96 -0.12
CA THR A 101 -6.99 22.50 -0.27
C THR A 101 -5.82 22.19 -1.20
N LEU A 102 -4.92 21.31 -0.75
CA LEU A 102 -3.93 20.62 -1.59
C LEU A 102 -4.51 19.28 -2.04
N CYS A 103 -4.66 19.07 -3.34
CA CYS A 103 -5.10 17.81 -3.91
C CYS A 103 -3.89 16.98 -4.37
N ILE A 104 -3.77 15.76 -3.86
CA ILE A 104 -2.70 14.81 -4.18
C ILE A 104 -3.30 13.64 -4.96
N PHE A 105 -2.85 13.44 -6.20
CA PHE A 105 -3.32 12.37 -7.07
C PHE A 105 -2.27 11.27 -7.15
N VAL A 106 -2.64 10.04 -6.78
CA VAL A 106 -1.70 8.91 -6.74
C VAL A 106 -2.05 7.91 -7.83
N SER A 107 -1.12 7.65 -8.75
CA SER A 107 -1.31 6.67 -9.82
C SER A 107 0.04 6.15 -10.30
N GLN A 108 0.21 4.82 -10.36
CA GLN A 108 1.45 4.23 -10.89
C GLN A 108 1.66 4.60 -12.36
N SER A 109 0.63 4.44 -13.19
CA SER A 109 0.71 4.69 -14.64
C SER A 109 0.64 6.16 -15.00
N GLY A 110 -0.05 6.95 -14.18
CA GLY A 110 -0.40 8.33 -14.50
C GLY A 110 -1.45 8.48 -15.61
N GLU A 111 -2.11 7.38 -15.98
CA GLU A 111 -3.10 7.29 -17.06
C GLU A 111 -4.47 6.76 -16.61
N THR A 112 -4.68 6.59 -15.29
CA THR A 112 -5.96 6.09 -14.75
C THR A 112 -7.09 7.09 -15.01
N ALA A 113 -8.11 6.68 -15.77
CA ALA A 113 -9.15 7.58 -16.29
C ALA A 113 -9.85 8.40 -15.18
N ASP A 114 -10.37 7.73 -14.15
CA ASP A 114 -11.04 8.40 -13.03
C ASP A 114 -10.12 9.39 -12.30
N THR A 115 -8.86 9.02 -12.07
CA THR A 115 -7.87 9.91 -11.44
C THR A 115 -7.59 11.12 -12.31
N LEU A 116 -7.50 10.95 -13.64
CA LEU A 116 -7.30 12.05 -14.58
C LEU A 116 -8.49 13.02 -14.61
N LYS A 117 -9.71 12.51 -14.52
CA LYS A 117 -10.94 13.31 -14.43
C LYS A 117 -11.07 14.01 -13.08
N ALA A 118 -10.62 13.37 -12.00
CA ALA A 118 -10.54 14.00 -10.68
C ALA A 118 -9.59 15.22 -10.66
N ILE A 119 -8.47 15.16 -11.39
CA ILE A 119 -7.57 16.31 -11.56
C ILE A 119 -8.27 17.47 -12.26
N GLU A 120 -9.01 17.20 -13.33
CA GLU A 120 -9.77 18.22 -14.05
C GLU A 120 -10.81 18.91 -13.15
N ILE A 121 -11.51 18.14 -12.32
CA ILE A 121 -12.47 18.67 -11.35
C ILE A 121 -11.75 19.56 -10.32
N ALA A 122 -10.69 19.06 -9.67
CA ALA A 122 -9.95 19.83 -8.66
C ALA A 122 -9.42 21.16 -9.21
N LYS A 123 -8.91 21.16 -10.44
CA LYS A 123 -8.44 22.38 -11.11
C LYS A 123 -9.53 23.42 -11.33
N LYS A 124 -10.78 23.03 -11.57
CA LYS A 124 -11.92 23.98 -11.67
C LYS A 124 -12.16 24.74 -10.36
N PHE A 125 -11.75 24.20 -9.21
CA PHE A 125 -11.81 24.86 -7.91
C PHE A 125 -10.56 25.69 -7.58
N GLY A 126 -9.58 25.76 -8.48
CA GLY A 126 -8.34 26.52 -8.26
C GLY A 126 -7.45 25.95 -7.16
N THR A 127 -7.54 24.64 -6.90
CA THR A 127 -6.73 23.96 -5.88
C THR A 127 -5.31 23.76 -6.34
N LYS A 128 -4.38 23.74 -5.38
CA LYS A 128 -3.00 23.30 -5.63
C LYS A 128 -2.99 21.79 -5.84
N THR A 129 -2.24 21.31 -6.83
CA THR A 129 -2.24 19.89 -7.22
C THR A 129 -0.84 19.28 -7.24
N ILE A 130 -0.69 18.09 -6.63
CA ILE A 130 0.50 17.26 -6.71
C ILE A 130 0.13 15.91 -7.32
N GLY A 131 0.91 15.43 -8.29
CA GLY A 131 0.82 14.05 -8.78
C GLY A 131 1.94 13.17 -8.23
N ILE A 132 1.61 12.01 -7.67
CA ILE A 132 2.56 10.96 -7.31
C ILE A 132 2.48 9.86 -8.37
N THR A 133 3.51 9.72 -9.20
CA THR A 133 3.52 8.78 -10.34
C THR A 133 4.87 8.15 -10.60
N ASN A 134 4.88 7.04 -11.33
CA ASN A 134 6.10 6.39 -11.78
C ASN A 134 6.54 6.82 -13.18
N VAL A 135 5.57 7.12 -14.07
CA VAL A 135 5.83 7.34 -15.50
C VAL A 135 6.04 8.84 -15.77
N PRO A 136 7.27 9.30 -16.08
CA PRO A 136 7.56 10.74 -16.20
C PRO A 136 6.80 11.44 -17.33
N THR A 137 6.46 10.71 -18.40
CA THR A 137 5.81 11.23 -19.61
C THR A 137 4.29 11.13 -19.59
N SER A 138 3.71 10.67 -18.48
CA SER A 138 2.28 10.37 -18.36
C SER A 138 1.39 11.62 -18.29
N THR A 139 0.10 11.44 -18.51
CA THR A 139 -0.88 12.52 -18.53
C THR A 139 -0.97 13.25 -17.18
N ILE A 140 -0.85 12.55 -16.05
CA ILE A 140 -0.80 13.18 -14.73
C ILE A 140 0.34 14.19 -14.59
N THR A 141 1.50 13.96 -15.24
CA THR A 141 2.66 14.87 -15.15
C THR A 141 2.44 16.18 -15.87
N LYS A 142 1.62 16.17 -16.92
CA LYS A 142 1.20 17.36 -17.66
C LYS A 142 0.06 18.10 -16.97
N ARG A 143 -0.71 17.41 -16.13
CA ARG A 143 -1.97 17.93 -15.54
C ARG A 143 -1.87 18.36 -14.09
N CYS A 144 -0.87 17.96 -13.31
CA CYS A 144 -0.67 18.52 -11.95
C CYS A 144 0.31 19.69 -11.96
N ASP A 145 0.28 20.53 -10.93
CA ASP A 145 1.18 21.67 -10.79
C ASP A 145 2.61 21.22 -10.47
N HIS A 146 2.74 20.19 -9.62
CA HIS A 146 4.01 19.56 -9.29
C HIS A 146 3.90 18.03 -9.25
N ILE A 147 5.04 17.35 -9.48
CA ILE A 147 5.12 15.90 -9.52
C ILE A 147 6.15 15.38 -8.53
N LEU A 148 5.75 14.35 -7.79
CA LEU A 148 6.60 13.59 -6.90
C LEU A 148 6.81 12.20 -7.50
N PRO A 149 7.92 11.97 -8.22
CA PRO A 149 8.15 10.70 -8.88
C PRO A 149 8.50 9.61 -7.87
N ILE A 150 8.00 8.39 -8.10
CA ILE A 150 8.34 7.24 -7.26
C ILE A 150 9.57 6.48 -7.79
N LYS A 151 9.86 6.55 -9.09
CA LYS A 151 11.06 5.95 -9.73
C LYS A 151 11.29 4.47 -9.41
N CYS A 152 10.24 3.65 -9.40
CA CYS A 152 10.37 2.22 -9.13
C CYS A 152 10.81 1.40 -10.38
N GLY A 153 11.20 2.07 -11.46
CA GLY A 153 11.42 1.45 -12.77
C GLY A 153 10.12 0.91 -13.37
N ALA A 154 10.21 0.22 -14.52
CA ALA A 154 9.05 -0.41 -15.13
C ALA A 154 8.44 -1.48 -14.21
N GLU A 155 7.13 -1.45 -14.01
CA GLU A 155 6.36 -2.47 -13.29
C GLU A 155 5.43 -3.14 -14.31
N ILE A 156 5.71 -4.39 -14.62
CA ILE A 156 5.14 -5.16 -15.73
C ILE A 156 4.00 -6.05 -15.23
N ALA A 157 4.12 -6.68 -14.06
CA ALA A 157 3.03 -7.46 -13.51
C ALA A 157 1.80 -6.58 -13.25
N VAL A 158 0.61 -7.06 -13.61
CA VAL A 158 -0.64 -6.28 -13.47
C VAL A 158 -0.87 -5.84 -12.03
N ALA A 159 -0.79 -6.77 -11.07
CA ALA A 159 -0.91 -6.47 -9.66
C ALA A 159 0.29 -5.62 -9.18
N SER A 160 0.01 -4.42 -8.68
CA SER A 160 1.07 -3.51 -8.21
C SER A 160 1.77 -4.05 -6.96
N THR A 161 3.09 -3.88 -6.90
CA THR A 161 3.95 -4.32 -5.79
C THR A 161 4.93 -3.21 -5.40
N LYS A 162 6.06 -3.08 -6.09
CA LYS A 162 7.08 -2.08 -5.83
C LYS A 162 6.60 -0.64 -6.02
N ALA A 163 5.61 -0.40 -6.88
CA ALA A 163 5.04 0.93 -7.03
C ALA A 163 4.22 1.36 -5.80
N TYR A 164 3.54 0.44 -5.12
CA TYR A 164 2.90 0.73 -3.83
C TYR A 164 3.92 1.23 -2.80
N ASN A 165 5.04 0.51 -2.65
CA ASN A 165 6.12 0.90 -1.74
C ASN A 165 6.77 2.23 -2.15
N GLY A 166 6.95 2.48 -3.46
CA GLY A 166 7.45 3.77 -3.96
C GLY A 166 6.48 4.93 -3.67
N GLN A 167 5.17 4.71 -3.80
CA GLN A 167 4.13 5.69 -3.46
C GLN A 167 4.14 6.01 -1.96
N LEU A 168 4.22 4.98 -1.11
CA LEU A 168 4.39 5.17 0.33
C LEU A 168 5.64 6.00 0.66
N CYS A 169 6.79 5.70 0.04
CA CYS A 169 8.01 6.48 0.23
C CYS A 169 7.81 7.96 -0.10
N ALA A 170 7.20 8.27 -1.24
CA ALA A 170 6.90 9.65 -1.64
C ALA A 170 6.00 10.36 -0.60
N LEU A 171 4.96 9.67 -0.12
CA LEU A 171 4.05 10.18 0.91
C LEU A 171 4.75 10.42 2.25
N PHE A 172 5.62 9.51 2.70
CA PHE A 172 6.41 9.69 3.92
C PHE A 172 7.33 10.91 3.84
N VAL A 173 8.06 11.05 2.72
CA VAL A 173 8.98 12.18 2.55
C VAL A 173 8.18 13.49 2.47
N LEU A 174 7.06 13.53 1.75
CA LEU A 174 6.18 14.70 1.68
C LEU A 174 5.62 15.08 3.06
N ALA A 175 5.05 14.14 3.80
CA ALA A 175 4.51 14.40 5.14
C ALA A 175 5.58 14.94 6.10
N LYS A 176 6.78 14.35 6.09
CA LYS A 176 7.89 14.82 6.93
C LYS A 176 8.38 16.20 6.52
N PHE A 177 8.47 16.48 5.22
CA PHE A 177 8.80 17.81 4.71
C PHE A 177 7.79 18.88 5.12
N LEU A 178 6.49 18.59 5.03
CA LEU A 178 5.43 19.52 5.46
C LEU A 178 5.47 19.77 6.97
N LYS A 179 5.82 18.76 7.78
CA LYS A 179 6.00 18.93 9.23
C LYS A 179 7.25 19.77 9.55
N ASN A 180 8.37 19.45 8.92
CA ASN A 180 9.65 20.13 9.12
C ASN A 180 10.55 19.88 7.91
N LYS A 181 10.82 20.93 7.12
CA LYS A 181 11.64 20.86 5.90
C LYS A 181 13.03 20.25 6.13
N ASN A 182 13.62 20.46 7.30
CA ASN A 182 14.95 19.95 7.65
C ASN A 182 14.97 18.45 7.96
N SER A 183 13.80 17.79 8.02
CA SER A 183 13.68 16.37 8.36
C SER A 183 13.78 15.41 7.16
N ILE A 184 13.97 15.92 5.93
CA ILE A 184 14.11 15.07 4.74
C ILE A 184 15.27 14.06 4.92
N ASN A 185 16.45 14.52 5.32
CA ASN A 185 17.63 13.65 5.44
C ASN A 185 17.46 12.53 6.47
N SER A 186 16.84 12.83 7.62
CA SER A 186 16.58 11.81 8.65
C SER A 186 15.49 10.83 8.22
N THR A 187 14.48 11.30 7.48
CA THR A 187 13.43 10.47 6.88
C THR A 187 14.03 9.50 5.86
N ILE A 188 14.90 9.98 4.97
CA ILE A 188 15.58 9.14 3.98
C ILE A 188 16.48 8.09 4.65
N SER A 189 17.23 8.49 5.68
CA SER A 189 18.01 7.54 6.48
C SER A 189 17.14 6.45 7.11
N SER A 190 15.96 6.82 7.61
CA SER A 190 14.99 5.87 8.19
C SER A 190 14.43 4.92 7.14
N LEU A 191 14.00 5.43 5.97
CA LEU A 191 13.53 4.60 4.85
C LEU A 191 14.60 3.63 4.36
N LYS A 192 15.87 4.05 4.30
CA LYS A 192 16.98 3.14 3.98
C LYS A 192 17.22 2.07 5.03
N LYS A 193 16.99 2.34 6.32
CA LYS A 193 17.05 1.33 7.38
C LYS A 193 15.90 0.34 7.23
N VAL A 194 14.69 0.83 6.95
CA VAL A 194 13.51 0.00 6.67
C VAL A 194 13.77 -0.91 5.48
N ALA A 195 14.29 -0.38 4.37
CA ALA A 195 14.68 -1.15 3.20
C ALA A 195 15.62 -2.31 3.55
N ARG A 196 16.69 -2.06 4.32
CA ARG A 196 17.65 -3.09 4.74
C ARG A 196 17.07 -4.13 5.70
N SER A 197 15.98 -3.80 6.40
CA SER A 197 15.34 -4.72 7.35
C SER A 197 14.43 -5.74 6.66
N ILE A 198 14.04 -5.50 5.41
CA ILE A 198 13.20 -6.41 4.64
C ILE A 198 14.05 -7.57 4.12
N ASP A 199 13.89 -8.73 4.75
CA ASP A 199 14.50 -9.99 4.32
C ASP A 199 13.46 -10.84 3.58
N ILE A 200 13.56 -10.85 2.24
CA ILE A 200 12.64 -11.59 1.38
C ILE A 200 12.71 -13.09 1.67
N LYS A 201 13.90 -13.64 1.89
CA LYS A 201 14.09 -15.08 2.12
C LYS A 201 13.51 -15.50 3.46
N HIS A 202 13.68 -14.68 4.50
CA HIS A 202 13.01 -14.89 5.78
C HIS A 202 11.49 -14.96 5.59
N PHE A 203 10.90 -13.98 4.88
CA PHE A 203 9.47 -13.99 4.63
C PHE A 203 9.00 -15.20 3.80
N GLU A 204 9.73 -15.60 2.76
CA GLU A 204 9.43 -16.82 1.98
C GLU A 204 9.35 -18.08 2.87
N ASN A 205 10.22 -18.19 3.88
CA ASN A 205 10.17 -19.32 4.83
C ASN A 205 8.93 -19.27 5.72
N GLU A 206 8.61 -18.10 6.28
CA GLU A 206 7.46 -17.89 7.16
C GLU A 206 6.12 -18.16 6.44
N ILE A 207 6.01 -17.78 5.16
CA ILE A 207 4.76 -17.94 4.40
C ILE A 207 4.57 -19.33 3.78
N LYS A 208 5.63 -20.13 3.64
CA LYS A 208 5.56 -21.48 3.04
C LYS A 208 4.48 -22.38 3.64
N PRO A 209 4.33 -22.52 4.97
CA PRO A 209 3.23 -23.31 5.56
C PRO A 209 1.85 -22.70 5.30
N LEU A 210 1.77 -21.36 5.15
CA LEU A 210 0.53 -20.64 4.95
C LEU A 210 -0.07 -20.81 3.55
N VAL A 211 0.75 -21.09 2.53
CA VAL A 211 0.25 -21.29 1.15
C VAL A 211 -0.83 -22.37 1.10
N LYS A 212 -0.56 -23.53 1.71
CA LYS A 212 -1.55 -24.63 1.77
C LYS A 212 -2.74 -24.27 2.65
N ALA A 213 -2.49 -23.62 3.80
CA ALA A 213 -3.55 -23.21 4.71
C ALA A 213 -4.55 -22.25 4.04
N VAL A 214 -4.06 -21.30 3.25
CA VAL A 214 -4.88 -20.36 2.48
C VAL A 214 -5.69 -21.07 1.41
N ILE A 215 -5.09 -22.00 0.65
CA ILE A 215 -5.80 -22.75 -0.41
C ILE A 215 -6.90 -23.64 0.19
N SER A 216 -6.66 -24.23 1.36
CA SER A 216 -7.63 -25.11 2.03
C SER A 216 -8.71 -24.37 2.80
N ALA A 217 -8.51 -23.08 3.12
CA ALA A 217 -9.49 -22.30 3.87
C ALA A 217 -10.72 -22.00 3.01
N LYS A 218 -11.92 -22.15 3.60
CA LYS A 218 -13.17 -21.77 2.95
C LYS A 218 -13.35 -20.24 2.93
N SER A 219 -12.82 -19.56 3.95
CA SER A 219 -12.90 -18.11 4.08
C SER A 219 -11.61 -17.56 4.66
N VAL A 220 -11.08 -16.52 4.03
CA VAL A 220 -9.86 -15.84 4.48
C VAL A 220 -10.23 -14.42 4.91
N PHE A 221 -9.91 -14.08 6.16
CA PHE A 221 -10.14 -12.76 6.72
C PHE A 221 -8.81 -12.10 7.05
N MET A 222 -8.70 -10.80 6.78
CA MET A 222 -7.53 -10.00 7.10
C MET A 222 -7.94 -8.87 8.04
N LEU A 223 -7.37 -8.84 9.23
CA LEU A 223 -7.78 -7.95 10.32
C LEU A 223 -6.63 -7.03 10.71
N GLY A 224 -6.92 -5.74 10.83
CA GLY A 224 -5.96 -4.78 11.34
C GLY A 224 -6.64 -3.56 11.95
N ARG A 225 -5.85 -2.68 12.56
CA ARG A 225 -6.30 -1.36 13.00
C ARG A 225 -5.34 -0.30 12.53
N ASP A 226 -5.89 0.88 12.26
CA ASP A 226 -5.08 2.00 11.82
C ASP A 226 -4.23 1.66 10.59
N TYR A 227 -2.89 1.77 10.63
CA TYR A 227 -2.01 1.36 9.52
C TYR A 227 -2.18 -0.12 9.14
N ASP A 228 -2.33 -1.00 10.14
CA ASP A 228 -2.51 -2.44 9.93
C ASP A 228 -3.80 -2.75 9.14
N TYR A 229 -4.85 -1.93 9.29
CA TYR A 229 -6.07 -2.11 8.49
C TYR A 229 -5.83 -1.80 7.01
N VAL A 230 -5.01 -0.81 6.71
CA VAL A 230 -4.66 -0.48 5.32
C VAL A 230 -3.82 -1.60 4.70
N THR A 231 -2.85 -2.15 5.43
CA THR A 231 -2.12 -3.35 4.98
C THR A 231 -3.07 -4.53 4.78
N ALA A 232 -4.03 -4.76 5.67
CA ALA A 232 -5.02 -5.83 5.52
C ALA A 232 -5.84 -5.67 4.22
N MET A 233 -6.29 -4.46 3.90
CA MET A 233 -7.01 -4.17 2.65
C MET A 233 -6.16 -4.44 1.41
N GLU A 234 -4.91 -3.96 1.39
CA GLU A 234 -4.01 -4.21 0.26
C GLU A 234 -3.66 -5.69 0.11
N SER A 235 -3.42 -6.38 1.22
CA SER A 235 -3.14 -7.82 1.24
C SER A 235 -4.31 -8.63 0.69
N ALA A 236 -5.54 -8.28 1.05
CA ALA A 236 -6.74 -8.93 0.55
C ALA A 236 -6.95 -8.64 -0.94
N LEU A 237 -6.62 -7.43 -1.39
CA LEU A 237 -6.65 -7.08 -2.80
C LEU A 237 -5.66 -7.92 -3.60
N LYS A 238 -4.38 -8.01 -3.18
CA LYS A 238 -3.37 -8.84 -3.86
C LYS A 238 -3.81 -10.29 -3.97
N LEU A 239 -4.28 -10.89 -2.87
CA LEU A 239 -4.71 -12.28 -2.88
C LEU A 239 -5.87 -12.48 -3.87
N LYS A 240 -6.89 -11.61 -3.86
CA LYS A 240 -8.02 -11.68 -4.80
C LYS A 240 -7.59 -11.51 -6.26
N GLU A 241 -6.72 -10.54 -6.55
CA GLU A 241 -6.35 -10.18 -7.92
C GLU A 241 -5.69 -11.34 -8.67
N ILE A 242 -4.78 -12.08 -8.02
CA ILE A 242 -3.94 -13.07 -8.72
C ILE A 242 -4.26 -14.52 -8.38
N SER A 243 -4.77 -14.81 -7.17
CA SER A 243 -5.12 -16.18 -6.79
C SER A 243 -6.60 -16.51 -6.99
N TYR A 244 -7.45 -15.48 -7.10
CA TYR A 244 -8.91 -15.59 -7.11
C TYR A 244 -9.53 -16.20 -5.84
N ILE A 245 -8.75 -16.34 -4.76
CA ILE A 245 -9.30 -16.69 -3.45
C ILE A 245 -10.09 -15.52 -2.90
N SER A 246 -11.33 -15.79 -2.51
CA SER A 246 -12.17 -14.80 -1.85
C SER A 246 -11.57 -14.46 -0.50
N CYS A 247 -11.19 -13.20 -0.34
CA CYS A 247 -10.58 -12.67 0.88
C CYS A 247 -11.14 -11.29 1.18
N GLN A 248 -11.43 -11.04 2.46
CA GLN A 248 -12.01 -9.79 2.93
C GLN A 248 -11.17 -9.18 4.04
N ALA A 249 -11.00 -7.87 4.00
CA ALA A 249 -10.29 -7.13 5.02
C ALA A 249 -11.28 -6.37 5.89
N TYR A 250 -11.05 -6.37 7.20
CA TYR A 250 -11.88 -5.67 8.16
C TYR A 250 -11.04 -4.90 9.16
N ALA A 251 -11.51 -3.70 9.53
CA ALA A 251 -11.03 -3.06 10.72
C ALA A 251 -11.38 -3.98 11.90
N SER A 252 -10.40 -4.39 12.71
CA SER A 252 -10.62 -5.48 13.68
C SER A 252 -11.73 -5.18 14.69
N GLY A 253 -11.97 -3.90 14.98
CA GLY A 253 -13.08 -3.46 15.84
C GLY A 253 -14.48 -3.69 15.28
N GLU A 254 -14.62 -3.73 13.95
CA GLU A 254 -15.90 -3.88 13.27
C GLU A 254 -16.36 -5.33 13.20
N LEU A 255 -15.46 -6.28 13.48
CA LEU A 255 -15.77 -7.71 13.33
C LEU A 255 -16.99 -8.12 14.14
N LYS A 256 -17.12 -7.62 15.37
CA LYS A 256 -18.25 -7.91 16.27
C LYS A 256 -19.60 -7.32 15.83
N HIS A 257 -19.62 -6.44 14.83
CA HIS A 257 -20.82 -5.75 14.36
C HIS A 257 -21.55 -6.51 13.23
N GLY A 258 -21.25 -7.81 13.06
CA GLY A 258 -21.99 -8.72 12.18
C GLY A 258 -21.08 -9.75 11.52
N THR A 259 -19.94 -9.32 11.00
CA THR A 259 -19.01 -10.16 10.23
C THR A 259 -18.48 -11.36 11.01
N ILE A 260 -18.37 -11.28 12.34
CA ILE A 260 -17.92 -12.39 13.19
C ILE A 260 -18.82 -13.64 13.05
N ALA A 261 -20.06 -13.49 12.57
CA ALA A 261 -20.96 -14.61 12.29
C ALA A 261 -20.51 -15.47 11.10
N LEU A 262 -19.62 -14.96 10.23
CA LEU A 262 -19.06 -15.70 9.10
C LEU A 262 -17.86 -16.57 9.50
N ILE A 263 -17.38 -16.45 10.74
CA ILE A 263 -16.15 -17.09 11.20
C ILE A 263 -16.50 -18.43 11.84
N ASP A 264 -15.86 -19.48 11.33
CA ASP A 264 -16.02 -20.86 11.73
C ASP A 264 -14.66 -21.61 11.71
N GLU A 265 -14.69 -22.92 11.97
CA GLU A 265 -13.51 -23.79 11.95
C GLU A 265 -12.82 -23.92 10.58
N ASN A 266 -13.48 -23.49 9.50
CA ASN A 266 -12.93 -23.51 8.14
C ASN A 266 -12.34 -22.15 7.73
N SER A 267 -12.32 -21.20 8.66
CA SER A 267 -11.83 -19.84 8.45
C SER A 267 -10.35 -19.72 8.81
N LEU A 268 -9.59 -18.99 7.98
CA LEU A 268 -8.23 -18.56 8.27
C LEU A 268 -8.20 -17.04 8.44
N VAL A 269 -7.69 -16.58 9.58
CA VAL A 269 -7.64 -15.16 9.94
C VAL A 269 -6.21 -14.68 10.07
N PHE A 270 -5.83 -13.76 9.19
CA PHE A 270 -4.60 -12.99 9.31
C PHE A 270 -4.85 -11.78 10.21
N ALA A 271 -4.11 -11.65 11.30
CA ALA A 271 -4.21 -10.53 12.21
C ALA A 271 -2.90 -9.74 12.23
N PHE A 272 -2.96 -8.53 11.70
CA PHE A 272 -1.86 -7.58 11.72
C PHE A 272 -1.85 -6.86 13.07
N VAL A 273 -0.76 -7.04 13.81
CA VAL A 273 -0.59 -6.51 15.17
C VAL A 273 0.79 -5.90 15.28
N THR A 274 1.01 -4.75 14.66
CA THR A 274 2.36 -4.16 14.56
C THR A 274 2.57 -2.93 15.44
N GLN A 275 1.47 -2.38 15.96
CA GLN A 275 1.41 -1.12 16.69
C GLN A 275 1.17 -1.36 18.17
N LYS A 276 2.17 -1.13 19.01
CA LYS A 276 2.16 -1.49 20.45
C LYS A 276 0.99 -0.85 21.20
N GLN A 277 0.66 0.39 20.90
CA GLN A 277 -0.37 1.14 21.63
C GLN A 277 -1.78 0.56 21.46
N ILE A 278 -2.07 -0.07 20.32
CA ILE A 278 -3.39 -0.62 20.00
C ILE A 278 -3.40 -2.15 19.87
N ALA A 279 -2.26 -2.81 20.09
CA ALA A 279 -2.09 -4.25 19.98
C ALA A 279 -3.13 -5.03 20.80
N SER A 280 -3.32 -4.65 22.07
CA SER A 280 -4.28 -5.27 22.98
C SER A 280 -5.71 -5.30 22.44
N LYS A 281 -6.10 -4.26 21.67
CA LYS A 281 -7.45 -4.18 21.08
C LYS A 281 -7.64 -5.19 19.95
N THR A 282 -6.61 -5.45 19.15
CA THR A 282 -6.67 -6.47 18.09
C THR A 282 -6.55 -7.87 18.68
N ILE A 283 -5.68 -8.10 19.66
CA ILE A 283 -5.53 -9.39 20.35
C ILE A 283 -6.84 -9.85 21.00
N ASN A 284 -7.58 -8.93 21.63
CA ASN A 284 -8.89 -9.25 22.20
C ASN A 284 -9.92 -9.71 21.15
N VAL A 285 -9.81 -9.23 19.91
CA VAL A 285 -10.65 -9.69 18.80
C VAL A 285 -10.19 -11.06 18.34
N ILE A 286 -8.87 -11.28 18.19
CA ILE A 286 -8.28 -12.58 17.82
C ILE A 286 -8.79 -13.69 18.74
N LYS A 287 -8.77 -13.48 20.07
CA LYS A 287 -9.27 -14.47 21.05
C LYS A 287 -10.74 -14.84 20.81
N GLN A 288 -11.57 -13.88 20.40
CA GLN A 288 -12.99 -14.14 20.10
C GLN A 288 -13.16 -14.94 18.81
N VAL A 289 -12.34 -14.66 17.81
CA VAL A 289 -12.31 -15.41 16.54
C VAL A 289 -11.84 -16.85 16.80
N GLN A 290 -10.77 -17.01 17.58
CA GLN A 290 -10.21 -18.31 17.95
C GLN A 290 -11.21 -19.16 18.74
N SER A 291 -12.00 -18.54 19.64
CA SER A 291 -13.08 -19.26 20.36
C SER A 291 -14.18 -19.82 19.45
N ARG A 292 -14.20 -19.43 18.17
CA ARG A 292 -15.12 -19.94 17.14
C ARG A 292 -14.45 -20.95 16.20
N GLY A 293 -13.25 -21.42 16.53
CA GLY A 293 -12.56 -22.48 15.82
C GLY A 293 -11.69 -22.03 14.66
N ALA A 294 -11.66 -20.74 14.31
CA ALA A 294 -10.84 -20.28 13.19
C ALA A 294 -9.35 -20.40 13.48
N LYS A 295 -8.57 -20.72 12.44
CA LYS A 295 -7.11 -20.71 12.49
C LYS A 295 -6.59 -19.28 12.40
N ILE A 296 -5.57 -18.97 13.18
CA ILE A 296 -5.02 -17.62 13.29
C ILE A 296 -3.58 -17.58 12.75
N CYS A 297 -3.32 -16.60 11.89
CA CYS A 297 -1.98 -16.18 11.52
C CYS A 297 -1.71 -14.78 12.08
N ILE A 298 -0.78 -14.64 13.02
CA ILE A 298 -0.33 -13.32 13.51
C ILE A 298 0.77 -12.78 12.59
N VAL A 299 0.65 -11.52 12.19
CA VAL A 299 1.68 -10.77 11.46
C VAL A 299 2.13 -9.61 12.35
N SER A 300 3.35 -9.68 12.90
CA SER A 300 3.79 -8.76 13.95
C SER A 300 5.30 -8.59 14.04
N GLN A 301 5.74 -7.45 14.57
CA GLN A 301 7.11 -7.19 15.03
C GLN A 301 7.24 -7.28 16.57
N LEU A 302 6.13 -7.48 17.28
CA LEU A 302 6.06 -7.42 18.73
C LEU A 302 6.30 -8.81 19.31
N GLU A 303 7.43 -9.00 19.99
CA GLU A 303 7.83 -10.31 20.52
C GLU A 303 6.82 -10.89 21.52
N ASP A 304 6.19 -10.06 22.35
CA ASP A 304 5.15 -10.49 23.30
C ASP A 304 3.91 -11.06 22.59
N VAL A 305 3.60 -10.56 21.40
CA VAL A 305 2.50 -11.07 20.57
C VAL A 305 2.92 -12.34 19.83
N LEU A 306 4.17 -12.38 19.33
CA LEU A 306 4.72 -13.54 18.63
C LEU A 306 4.99 -14.72 19.58
N ASN A 307 5.15 -14.50 20.88
CA ASN A 307 5.35 -15.57 21.86
C ASN A 307 4.04 -16.26 22.26
N ASP A 308 2.88 -15.83 21.76
CA ASP A 308 1.61 -16.51 22.01
C ASP A 308 1.61 -17.91 21.35
N GLU A 309 1.70 -18.97 22.14
CA GLU A 309 1.72 -20.36 21.65
C GLU A 309 0.34 -20.85 21.19
N THR A 310 -0.72 -20.08 21.45
CA THR A 310 -2.08 -20.48 21.11
C THR A 310 -2.44 -20.23 19.64
N VAL A 311 -1.63 -19.48 18.89
CA VAL A 311 -1.90 -19.18 17.48
C VAL A 311 -1.23 -20.18 16.52
N ASP A 312 -1.94 -20.52 15.45
CA ASP A 312 -1.53 -21.57 14.50
C ASP A 312 -0.32 -21.18 13.64
N TYR A 313 -0.24 -19.91 13.24
CA TYR A 313 0.81 -19.40 12.35
C TYR A 313 1.29 -18.03 12.79
N LYS A 314 2.55 -17.74 12.46
CA LYS A 314 3.22 -16.48 12.77
C LYS A 314 4.03 -16.04 11.56
N ILE A 315 4.03 -14.74 11.32
CA ILE A 315 4.93 -14.06 10.39
C ILE A 315 5.65 -12.99 11.21
N LYS A 316 6.91 -13.28 11.53
CA LYS A 316 7.78 -12.34 12.25
C LYS A 316 8.27 -11.24 11.31
N LEU A 317 7.87 -10.00 11.59
CA LEU A 317 8.36 -8.80 10.93
C LEU A 317 9.60 -8.25 11.66
N PRO A 318 10.52 -7.56 10.95
CA PRO A 318 11.62 -6.86 11.59
C PRO A 318 11.13 -5.71 12.47
N ASN A 319 11.89 -5.40 13.52
CA ASN A 319 11.62 -4.26 14.40
C ASN A 319 11.98 -2.94 13.71
N VAL A 320 10.96 -2.16 13.34
CA VAL A 320 11.07 -0.83 12.75
C VAL A 320 10.07 0.13 13.40
N ASP A 321 10.26 1.44 13.20
CA ASP A 321 9.26 2.43 13.64
C ASP A 321 7.90 2.10 13.01
N GLU A 322 6.89 1.99 13.88
CA GLU A 322 5.52 1.57 13.57
C GLU A 322 4.91 2.38 12.41
N ASN A 323 5.29 3.65 12.25
CA ASN A 323 4.81 4.49 11.17
C ASN A 323 5.24 3.98 9.79
N TYR A 324 6.42 3.35 9.67
CA TYR A 324 6.91 2.79 8.41
C TYR A 324 6.45 1.35 8.17
N MET A 325 5.75 0.75 9.12
CA MET A 325 5.37 -0.65 9.03
C MET A 325 4.57 -1.03 7.77
N PRO A 326 3.70 -0.17 7.19
CA PRO A 326 3.04 -0.48 5.92
C PRO A 326 3.99 -0.81 4.75
N LEU A 327 5.24 -0.31 4.78
CA LEU A 327 6.27 -0.67 3.78
C LEU A 327 6.76 -2.11 3.94
N VAL A 328 6.74 -2.65 5.16
CA VAL A 328 7.32 -3.94 5.52
C VAL A 328 6.23 -5.02 5.54
N SER A 329 5.13 -4.77 6.24
CA SER A 329 4.08 -5.78 6.51
C SER A 329 3.35 -6.25 5.25
N ILE A 330 3.38 -5.46 4.16
CA ILE A 330 2.79 -5.86 2.89
C ILE A 330 3.63 -6.88 2.10
N VAL A 331 4.95 -6.89 2.28
CA VAL A 331 5.88 -7.73 1.51
C VAL A 331 5.60 -9.24 1.68
N PRO A 332 5.49 -9.81 2.90
CA PRO A 332 5.14 -11.22 3.03
C PRO A 332 3.76 -11.55 2.44
N MET A 333 2.83 -10.60 2.40
CA MET A 333 1.50 -10.80 1.86
C MET A 333 1.49 -10.81 0.32
N GLN A 334 2.34 -9.98 -0.31
CA GLN A 334 2.59 -10.04 -1.75
C GLN A 334 3.22 -11.38 -2.15
N LEU A 335 4.22 -11.85 -1.39
CA LEU A 335 4.83 -13.18 -1.57
C LEU A 335 3.76 -14.28 -1.43
N LEU A 336 2.95 -14.22 -0.37
CA LEU A 336 1.90 -15.21 -0.10
C LEU A 336 0.92 -15.28 -1.27
N ALA A 337 0.42 -14.14 -1.76
CA ALA A 337 -0.46 -14.09 -2.91
C ALA A 337 0.19 -14.69 -4.17
N TYR A 338 1.46 -14.40 -4.41
CA TYR A 338 2.23 -14.97 -5.54
C TYR A 338 2.34 -16.50 -5.44
N TYR A 339 2.74 -17.04 -4.29
CA TYR A 339 2.90 -18.49 -4.14
C TYR A 339 1.57 -19.23 -4.14
N VAL A 340 0.51 -18.66 -3.57
CA VAL A 340 -0.84 -19.22 -3.67
C VAL A 340 -1.29 -19.24 -5.14
N SER A 341 -1.15 -18.12 -5.87
CA SER A 341 -1.50 -18.03 -7.29
C SER A 341 -0.78 -19.08 -8.14
N THR A 342 0.54 -19.17 -8.00
CA THR A 342 1.35 -20.13 -8.79
C THR A 342 1.09 -21.57 -8.41
N THR A 343 0.82 -21.86 -7.12
CA THR A 343 0.41 -23.21 -6.67
C THR A 343 -0.93 -23.63 -7.26
N LEU A 344 -1.85 -22.68 -7.48
CA LEU A 344 -3.13 -22.92 -8.16
C LEU A 344 -3.01 -22.99 -9.69
N GLY A 345 -1.80 -22.83 -10.25
CA GLY A 345 -1.56 -22.83 -11.69
C GLY A 345 -1.95 -21.52 -12.41
N ASN A 346 -2.21 -20.45 -11.67
CA ASN A 346 -2.53 -19.14 -12.24
C ASN A 346 -1.26 -18.40 -12.69
N ASN A 347 -1.40 -17.51 -13.68
CA ASN A 347 -0.33 -16.59 -14.09
C ASN A 347 -0.42 -15.27 -13.27
N PRO A 348 0.51 -15.03 -12.32
CA PRO A 348 0.48 -13.83 -11.49
C PRO A 348 0.82 -12.53 -12.24
N ASP A 349 1.49 -12.61 -13.40
CA ASP A 349 1.81 -11.42 -14.20
C ASP A 349 0.60 -10.88 -14.95
N LYS A 350 -0.32 -11.78 -15.34
CA LYS A 350 -1.48 -11.50 -16.20
C LYS A 350 -2.74 -12.18 -15.66
N PRO A 351 -3.27 -11.73 -14.51
CA PRO A 351 -4.54 -12.20 -13.99
C PRO A 351 -5.69 -11.94 -14.97
N ARG A 352 -6.66 -12.86 -15.01
CA ARG A 352 -7.79 -12.81 -15.95
C ARG A 352 -8.64 -11.56 -15.71
N SER A 353 -9.14 -10.97 -16.79
CA SER A 353 -10.05 -9.80 -16.76
C SER A 353 -9.48 -8.53 -16.13
N LEU A 354 -8.17 -8.46 -15.87
CA LEU A 354 -7.51 -7.27 -15.33
C LEU A 354 -6.49 -6.71 -16.32
N ALA A 355 -6.39 -5.39 -16.37
CA ALA A 355 -5.39 -4.66 -17.13
C ALA A 355 -4.49 -3.88 -16.17
N LYS A 356 -3.22 -3.67 -16.55
CA LYS A 356 -2.24 -2.94 -15.71
C LYS A 356 -2.69 -1.52 -15.39
N SER A 357 -3.38 -0.87 -16.32
CA SER A 357 -3.95 0.46 -16.15
C SER A 357 -5.35 0.49 -16.72
N VAL A 358 -6.30 1.00 -15.96
CA VAL A 358 -7.68 1.25 -16.41
C VAL A 358 -7.72 2.64 -17.04
N THR A 359 -7.66 2.69 -18.37
CA THR A 359 -7.58 3.94 -19.16
C THR A 359 -8.92 4.33 -19.80
N VAL A 360 -9.98 3.60 -19.48
CA VAL A 360 -11.35 3.83 -19.95
C VAL A 360 -12.29 3.73 -18.74
N GLU A 361 -13.39 4.49 -18.76
CA GLU A 361 -14.46 4.40 -17.75
C GLU A 361 -15.36 3.18 -17.99
#